data_AF-A0A0G4L1R9-F1
#
_entry.id   AF-A0A0G4L1R9-F1
#
_cell.length_a   1.000
_cell.length_b   1.000
_cell.length_c   1.000
_cell.angle_alpha   90.00
_cell.angle_beta   90.00
_cell.angle_gamma   90.00
#
_symmetry.space_group_name_H-M   'P 1'
#
loop_
_entity.id
_entity.type
_entity.pdbx_description
1 polymer ?
#
loop_
_entity_poly.entity_id
_entity_poly.type
_entity_poly.pdbx_seq_one_letter_code
_entity_poly.pdbx_strand_id
1 'polypeptide(L)'
;MFVMDREGFYAIHGENDDWCLPQLLRTVKDIIQTLVPVRDRVYLDEGLNVELLMQQFNKGIADLEKLASWLSRVLKSHCAPMRDEWVDRMYEKLSNGNRNNDMGELVLGMRGLLEVLEAMKLDVANHQIRCLRPVLIEDTVHFEQRFFFKRIQQRRVDVGPAREWYRDAERRYAGTISPAA
;
A
#
# COMPACT_ATOMS: atom_id res chain seq x y z
N MET A 1 34.77 -0.75 -0.48
CA MET A 1 34.63 -0.77 -1.95
C MET A 1 33.70 -1.89 -2.34
N PHE A 2 32.45 -1.58 -2.66
CA PHE A 2 31.39 -2.57 -2.89
C PHE A 2 31.28 -3.00 -4.34
N VAL A 3 32.34 -3.55 -4.91
CA VAL A 3 32.25 -4.51 -6.03
C VAL A 3 33.54 -5.34 -6.02
N MET A 4 33.43 -6.67 -5.82
CA MET A 4 34.57 -7.59 -5.84
C MET A 4 34.95 -8.02 -7.27
N ASP A 5 33.97 -8.05 -8.19
CA ASP A 5 34.16 -8.30 -9.62
C ASP A 5 33.18 -7.43 -10.43
N ARG A 6 33.66 -6.24 -10.82
CA ARG A 6 32.84 -5.28 -11.57
C ARG A 6 32.62 -5.76 -12.99
N GLU A 7 33.64 -6.31 -13.64
CA GLU A 7 33.53 -6.71 -15.04
C GLU A 7 32.58 -7.90 -15.21
N GLY A 8 32.67 -8.91 -14.34
CA GLY A 8 31.74 -10.04 -14.37
C GLY A 8 30.30 -9.64 -14.06
N PHE A 9 30.08 -8.74 -13.11
CA PHE A 9 28.75 -8.21 -12.82
C PHE A 9 28.15 -7.46 -14.01
N TYR A 10 28.94 -6.59 -14.67
CA TYR A 10 28.50 -5.86 -15.85
C TYR A 10 28.29 -6.76 -17.07
N ALA A 11 29.06 -7.83 -17.23
CA ALA A 11 28.84 -8.78 -18.33
C ALA A 11 27.48 -9.48 -18.23
N ILE A 12 26.94 -9.66 -17.02
CA ILE A 12 25.68 -10.37 -16.78
C ILE A 12 24.49 -9.38 -16.68
N HIS A 13 24.70 -8.22 -16.05
CA HIS A 13 23.62 -7.29 -15.69
C HIS A 13 23.81 -5.86 -16.25
N GLY A 14 24.87 -5.61 -17.02
CA GLY A 14 25.24 -4.26 -17.47
C GLY A 14 24.43 -3.71 -18.63
N GLU A 15 23.78 -4.57 -19.43
CA GLU A 15 22.92 -4.14 -20.54
C GLU A 15 21.49 -3.80 -20.09
N ASN A 16 20.98 -4.52 -19.08
CA ASN A 16 19.61 -4.35 -18.59
C ASN A 16 19.62 -4.19 -17.07
N ASP A 17 18.96 -3.12 -16.57
CA ASP A 17 18.71 -2.86 -15.14
C ASP A 17 17.68 -3.85 -14.52
N ASP A 18 17.80 -5.13 -14.86
CA ASP A 18 16.90 -6.24 -14.52
C ASP A 18 17.36 -7.02 -13.28
N TRP A 19 18.23 -6.41 -12.47
CA TRP A 19 18.74 -6.98 -11.25
C TRP A 19 18.11 -6.30 -10.02
N CYS A 20 18.37 -6.87 -8.84
CA CYS A 20 17.61 -6.60 -7.62
C CYS A 20 17.49 -5.11 -7.25
N LEU A 21 18.57 -4.32 -7.32
CA LEU A 21 18.56 -2.93 -6.85
C LEU A 21 17.66 -2.01 -7.70
N PRO A 22 17.80 -1.91 -9.03
CA PRO A 22 16.89 -1.11 -9.84
C PRO A 22 15.42 -1.54 -9.69
N GLN A 23 15.15 -2.85 -9.66
CA GLN A 23 13.79 -3.37 -9.46
C GLN A 23 13.21 -2.97 -8.10
N LEU A 24 14.02 -3.05 -7.04
CA LEU A 24 13.63 -2.62 -5.71
C LEU A 24 13.32 -1.11 -5.68
N LEU A 25 14.20 -0.27 -6.25
CA LEU A 25 14.00 1.17 -6.29
C LEU A 25 12.75 1.58 -7.09
N ARG A 26 12.50 0.92 -8.23
CA ARG A 26 11.26 1.11 -9.02
C ARG A 26 10.04 0.70 -8.20
N THR A 27 10.08 -0.46 -7.54
CA THR A 27 8.98 -0.94 -6.69
C THR A 27 8.69 0.00 -5.53
N VAL A 28 9.74 0.48 -4.84
CA VAL A 28 9.63 1.49 -3.78
C VAL A 28 8.97 2.76 -4.31
N LYS A 29 9.43 3.26 -5.47
CA LYS A 29 8.86 4.43 -6.11
C LYS A 29 7.38 4.25 -6.40
N ASP A 30 7.00 3.14 -7.01
CA ASP A 30 5.60 2.83 -7.36
C ASP A 30 4.73 2.76 -6.11
N ILE A 31 5.22 2.14 -5.04
CA ILE A 31 4.49 2.11 -3.76
C ILE A 31 4.30 3.53 -3.21
N ILE A 32 5.36 4.34 -3.15
CA ILE A 32 5.25 5.72 -2.66
C ILE A 32 4.27 6.52 -3.53
N GLN A 33 4.26 6.34 -4.85
CA GLN A 33 3.29 7.00 -5.74
C GLN A 33 1.82 6.66 -5.41
N THR A 34 1.55 5.48 -4.85
CA THR A 34 0.20 5.12 -4.34
C THR A 34 -0.13 5.72 -2.98
N LEU A 35 0.89 6.08 -2.20
CA LEU A 35 0.76 6.62 -0.85
C LEU A 35 0.67 8.16 -0.83
N VAL A 36 1.23 8.84 -1.84
CA VAL A 36 1.27 10.30 -1.89
C VAL A 36 0.18 10.90 -2.78
N PRO A 37 -0.27 12.13 -2.49
CA PRO A 37 -1.17 12.88 -3.38
C PRO A 37 -0.59 13.06 -4.79
N VAL A 38 -1.46 13.20 -5.79
CA VAL A 38 -1.06 13.37 -7.21
C VAL A 38 -0.10 14.54 -7.42
N ARG A 39 -0.30 15.65 -6.68
CA ARG A 39 0.56 16.84 -6.74
C ARG A 39 2.01 16.57 -6.33
N ASP A 40 2.24 15.59 -5.45
CA ASP A 40 3.55 15.30 -4.88
C ASP A 40 4.31 14.26 -5.72
N ARG A 41 3.66 13.67 -6.74
CA ARG A 41 4.27 12.69 -7.64
C ARG A 41 5.40 13.26 -8.49
N VAL A 42 5.30 14.52 -8.91
CA VAL A 42 6.36 15.19 -9.68
C VAL A 42 7.63 15.28 -8.84
N TYR A 43 7.49 15.69 -7.58
CA TYR A 43 8.62 15.75 -6.64
C TYR A 43 9.23 14.38 -6.36
N LEU A 44 8.40 13.33 -6.27
CA LEU A 44 8.84 11.94 -6.14
C LEU A 44 9.58 11.45 -7.40
N ASP A 45 9.10 11.80 -8.59
CA ASP A 45 9.73 11.43 -9.85
C ASP A 45 11.13 12.05 -10.02
N GLU A 46 11.29 13.30 -9.55
CA GLU A 46 12.57 14.00 -9.55
C GLU A 46 13.52 13.46 -8.48
N GLY A 47 13.04 13.25 -7.25
CA GLY A 47 13.88 12.83 -6.13
C GLY A 47 14.26 11.36 -6.14
N LEU A 48 13.43 10.49 -6.74
CA LEU A 48 13.68 9.06 -6.92
C LEU A 48 13.69 8.69 -8.40
N ASN A 49 14.52 9.37 -9.18
CA ASN A 49 14.77 9.01 -10.57
C ASN A 49 15.72 7.80 -10.64
N VAL A 50 15.14 6.60 -10.80
CA VAL A 50 15.90 5.34 -10.77
C VAL A 50 16.96 5.29 -11.87
N GLU A 51 16.63 5.72 -13.10
CA GLU A 51 17.58 5.72 -14.22
C GLU A 51 18.80 6.59 -13.92
N LEU A 52 18.59 7.78 -13.36
CA LEU A 52 19.68 8.67 -12.95
C LEU A 52 20.49 8.07 -11.79
N LEU A 53 19.83 7.46 -10.81
CA LEU A 53 20.50 6.80 -9.68
C LEU A 53 21.38 5.64 -10.15
N MET A 54 20.89 4.81 -11.08
CA MET A 54 21.69 3.72 -11.64
C MET A 54 22.93 4.24 -12.38
N GLN A 55 22.80 5.32 -13.15
CA GLN A 55 23.96 5.99 -13.76
C GLN A 55 24.97 6.48 -12.72
N GLN A 56 24.51 7.02 -11.59
CA GLN A 56 25.38 7.50 -10.51
C GLN A 56 26.07 6.34 -9.79
N PHE A 57 25.37 5.23 -9.53
CA PHE A 57 25.97 4.01 -8.98
C PHE A 57 27.05 3.46 -9.90
N ASN A 58 26.77 3.39 -11.21
CA ASN A 58 27.69 2.89 -12.22
C ASN A 58 29.00 3.70 -12.30
N LYS A 59 28.89 5.01 -12.10
CA LYS A 59 30.02 5.95 -12.05
C LYS A 59 30.66 6.07 -10.67
N GLY A 60 30.12 5.43 -9.64
CA GLY A 60 30.62 5.49 -8.26
C GLY A 60 30.45 6.85 -7.59
N ILE A 61 29.49 7.65 -8.03
CA ILE A 61 29.22 9.02 -7.54
C ILE A 61 27.85 9.14 -6.84
N ALA A 62 27.16 8.03 -6.60
CA ALA A 62 25.87 8.03 -5.94
C ALA A 62 26.00 8.49 -4.48
N ASP A 63 25.20 9.49 -4.10
CA ASP A 63 25.14 10.00 -2.73
C ASP A 63 24.00 9.32 -1.96
N LEU A 64 24.34 8.21 -1.30
CA LEU A 64 23.40 7.40 -0.51
C LEU A 64 22.89 8.14 0.73
N GLU A 65 23.70 9.01 1.35
CA GLU A 65 23.29 9.79 2.51
C GLU A 65 22.19 10.78 2.12
N LYS A 66 22.38 11.48 1.00
CA LYS A 66 21.38 12.40 0.45
C LYS A 66 20.09 11.67 0.07
N LEU A 67 20.20 10.49 -0.56
CA LEU A 67 19.04 9.67 -0.92
C LEU A 67 18.27 9.22 0.33
N ALA A 68 18.97 8.69 1.34
CA ALA A 68 18.35 8.25 2.59
C ALA A 68 17.67 9.40 3.34
N SER A 69 18.32 10.56 3.40
CA SER A 69 17.77 11.76 4.05
C SER A 69 16.51 12.26 3.34
N TRP A 70 16.55 12.29 2.00
CA TRP A 70 15.39 12.66 1.19
C TRP A 70 14.22 11.68 1.38
N LEU A 71 14.48 10.37 1.33
CA LEU A 71 13.46 9.33 1.58
C LEU A 71 12.84 9.48 2.97
N SER A 72 13.67 9.67 4.01
CA SER A 72 13.19 9.89 5.38
C SER A 72 12.23 11.08 5.47
N ARG A 73 12.57 12.21 4.84
CA ARG A 73 11.70 13.40 4.79
C ARG A 73 10.38 13.14 4.08
N VAL A 74 10.42 12.49 2.91
CA VAL A 74 9.22 12.15 2.14
C VAL A 74 8.29 11.22 2.93
N LEU A 75 8.85 10.19 3.57
CA LEU A 75 8.06 9.26 4.35
C LEU A 75 7.43 9.96 5.55
N LYS A 76 8.20 10.74 6.31
CA LYS A 76 7.69 11.53 7.46
C LYS A 76 6.64 12.55 7.08
N SER A 77 6.70 13.14 5.88
CA SER A 77 5.66 14.09 5.45
C SER A 77 4.34 13.42 5.08
N HIS A 78 4.33 12.11 4.86
CA HIS A 78 3.15 11.36 4.41
C HIS A 78 2.69 10.27 5.38
N CYS A 79 3.52 9.85 6.34
CA CYS A 79 3.16 8.83 7.33
C CYS A 79 2.46 9.43 8.56
N ALA A 80 1.90 8.56 9.40
CA ALA A 80 1.42 8.95 10.72
C ALA A 80 2.62 9.21 11.66
N PRO A 81 2.57 10.23 12.56
CA PRO A 81 3.69 10.58 13.44
C PRO A 81 4.22 9.43 14.30
N MET A 82 3.37 8.46 14.64
CA MET A 82 3.76 7.26 15.39
C MET A 82 4.71 6.33 14.63
N ARG A 83 4.88 6.53 13.31
CA ARG A 83 5.78 5.76 12.45
C ARG A 83 7.15 6.41 12.28
N ASP A 84 7.34 7.67 12.73
CA ASP A 84 8.58 8.41 12.52
C ASP A 84 9.81 7.69 13.07
N GLU A 85 9.69 7.02 14.22
CA GLU A 85 10.78 6.24 14.80
C GLU A 85 11.22 5.08 13.90
N TRP A 86 10.29 4.48 13.14
CA TRP A 86 10.62 3.41 12.19
C TRP A 86 11.37 3.98 10.99
N VAL A 87 10.97 5.17 10.53
CA VAL A 87 11.65 5.91 9.46
C VAL A 87 13.07 6.29 9.90
N ASP A 88 13.24 6.72 11.16
CA ASP A 88 14.55 7.07 11.71
C ASP A 88 15.48 5.87 11.77
N ARG A 89 15.02 4.71 12.26
CA ARG A 89 15.84 3.49 12.26
C ARG A 89 16.23 3.04 10.85
N MET A 90 15.32 3.17 9.88
CA MET A 90 15.61 2.91 8.46
C MET A 90 16.70 3.85 7.94
N TYR A 91 16.58 5.15 8.22
CA TYR A 91 17.56 6.16 7.84
C TYR A 91 18.93 5.88 8.48
N GLU A 92 18.98 5.60 9.79
CA GLU A 92 20.20 5.29 10.51
C GLU A 92 20.94 4.10 9.90
N LYS A 93 20.21 3.03 9.53
CA LYS A 93 20.81 1.85 8.89
C LYS A 93 21.38 2.15 7.50
N LEU A 94 20.68 2.94 6.69
CA LEU A 94 21.19 3.37 5.39
C LEU A 94 22.43 4.29 5.54
N SER A 95 22.37 5.24 6.47
CA SER A 95 23.45 6.20 6.74
C SER A 95 24.70 5.50 7.27
N ASN A 96 24.55 4.66 8.29
CA ASN A 96 25.66 3.92 8.90
C ASN A 96 26.25 2.90 7.92
N GLY A 97 25.41 2.16 7.20
CA GLY A 97 25.87 1.22 6.17
C GLY A 97 26.68 1.90 5.07
N ASN A 98 26.29 3.11 4.66
CA ASN A 98 27.06 3.90 3.71
C ASN A 98 28.39 4.39 4.31
N ARG A 99 28.37 5.02 5.51
CA ARG A 99 29.56 5.60 6.16
C ARG A 99 30.61 4.55 6.53
N ASN A 100 30.17 3.39 7.01
CA ASN A 100 31.03 2.30 7.46
C ASN A 100 31.40 1.34 6.32
N ASN A 101 30.86 1.55 5.11
CA ASN A 101 30.94 0.60 4.01
C ASN A 101 30.54 -0.82 4.50
N ASP A 102 29.38 -0.90 5.17
CA ASP A 102 28.73 -2.15 5.60
C ASP A 102 27.48 -2.45 4.74
N MET A 103 27.57 -3.51 3.92
CA MET A 103 26.49 -3.91 3.03
C MET A 103 25.32 -4.56 3.77
N GLY A 104 25.60 -5.24 4.88
CA GLY A 104 24.56 -5.83 5.72
C GLY A 104 23.66 -4.75 6.30
N GLU A 105 24.23 -3.65 6.79
CA GLU A 105 23.43 -2.51 7.27
C GLU A 105 22.64 -1.83 6.16
N LEU A 106 23.21 -1.66 4.95
CA LEU A 106 22.45 -1.12 3.81
C LEU A 106 21.24 -1.99 3.46
N VAL A 107 21.41 -3.31 3.41
CA VAL A 107 20.32 -4.25 3.15
C VAL A 107 19.26 -4.19 4.25
N LEU A 108 19.67 -4.09 5.52
CA LEU A 108 18.75 -3.90 6.65
C LEU A 108 17.99 -2.57 6.56
N GLY A 109 18.64 -1.49 6.12
CA GLY A 109 17.98 -0.21 5.86
C GLY A 109 16.94 -0.32 4.76
N MET A 110 17.27 -0.96 3.64
CA MET A 110 16.32 -1.22 2.55
C MET A 110 15.15 -2.11 2.97
N ARG A 111 15.38 -3.08 3.85
CA ARG A 111 14.32 -3.88 4.47
C ARG A 111 13.40 -3.01 5.33
N GLY A 112 13.97 -2.16 6.19
CA GLY A 112 13.21 -1.23 7.01
C GLY A 112 12.37 -0.25 6.19
N LEU A 113 12.87 0.17 5.03
CA LEU A 113 12.09 0.98 4.08
C LEU A 113 10.83 0.25 3.62
N LEU A 114 10.94 -1.02 3.22
CA LEU A 114 9.78 -1.82 2.82
C LEU A 114 8.79 -2.04 3.97
N GLU A 115 9.28 -2.26 5.19
CA GLU A 115 8.43 -2.40 6.39
C GLU A 115 7.62 -1.12 6.68
N VAL A 116 8.26 0.05 6.55
CA VAL A 116 7.58 1.35 6.68
C VAL A 116 6.52 1.51 5.59
N LEU A 117 6.86 1.21 4.34
CA LEU A 117 5.93 1.34 3.21
C LEU A 117 4.71 0.43 3.35
N GLU A 118 4.91 -0.81 3.80
CA GLU A 118 3.81 -1.75 4.07
C GLU A 118 2.87 -1.21 5.15
N ALA A 119 3.42 -0.70 6.25
CA ALA A 119 2.64 -0.08 7.31
C ALA A 119 1.85 1.14 6.79
N MET A 120 2.48 2.00 5.98
CA MET A 120 1.80 3.17 5.38
C MET A 120 0.66 2.76 4.46
N LYS A 121 0.79 1.68 3.68
CA LYS A 121 -0.31 1.16 2.84
C LYS A 121 -1.51 0.75 3.69
N LEU A 122 -1.26 0.08 4.81
CA LEU A 122 -2.31 -0.29 5.77
C LEU A 122 -2.95 0.94 6.39
N ASP A 123 -2.18 1.99 6.71
CA ASP A 123 -2.68 3.24 7.27
C ASP A 123 -3.65 3.93 6.30
N VAL A 124 -3.29 4.03 5.01
CA VAL A 124 -4.16 4.59 3.96
C VAL A 124 -5.43 3.76 3.79
N ALA A 125 -5.32 2.43 3.69
CA ALA A 125 -6.48 1.55 3.54
C ALA A 125 -7.43 1.64 4.74
N ASN A 126 -6.89 1.64 5.96
CA ASN A 126 -7.68 1.77 7.19
C ASN A 126 -8.37 3.13 7.27
N HIS A 127 -7.71 4.20 6.87
CA HIS A 127 -8.32 5.53 6.78
C HIS A 127 -9.48 5.53 5.77
N GLN A 128 -9.26 5.01 4.56
CA GLN A 128 -10.30 4.92 3.52
C GLN A 128 -11.53 4.12 3.99
N ILE A 129 -11.33 2.96 4.63
CA ILE A 129 -12.44 2.17 5.20
C ILE A 129 -13.22 2.97 6.24
N ARG A 130 -12.53 3.70 7.13
CA ARG A 130 -13.18 4.53 8.15
C ARG A 130 -13.98 5.67 7.54
N CYS A 131 -13.46 6.33 6.51
CA CYS A 131 -14.14 7.42 5.81
C CYS A 131 -15.36 6.95 5.01
N LEU A 132 -15.27 5.79 4.36
CA LEU A 132 -16.36 5.27 3.52
C LEU A 132 -17.48 4.61 4.33
N ARG A 133 -17.17 4.05 5.51
CA ARG A 133 -18.11 3.28 6.33
C ARG A 133 -19.44 3.99 6.59
N PRO A 134 -19.51 5.28 7.01
CA PRO A 134 -20.79 5.93 7.31
C PRO A 134 -21.70 6.01 6.08
N VAL A 135 -21.14 6.40 4.92
CA VAL A 135 -21.87 6.53 3.66
C VAL A 135 -22.37 5.18 3.17
N LEU A 136 -21.55 4.14 3.29
CA LEU A 136 -21.95 2.77 2.92
C LEU A 136 -23.07 2.25 3.81
N ILE A 137 -23.02 2.50 5.12
CA ILE A 137 -24.07 2.10 6.07
C ILE A 137 -25.39 2.82 5.78
N GLU A 138 -25.33 4.13 5.51
CA GLU A 138 -26.52 4.93 5.17
C GLU A 138 -27.23 4.41 3.90
N ASP A 139 -26.48 4.06 2.86
CA ASP A 139 -27.04 3.57 1.60
C ASP A 139 -27.35 2.05 1.61
N THR A 140 -27.01 1.32 2.68
CA THR A 140 -27.05 -0.15 2.69
C THR A 140 -28.45 -0.69 2.38
N VAL A 141 -29.51 -0.13 2.99
CA VAL A 141 -30.89 -0.62 2.79
C VAL A 141 -31.34 -0.42 1.35
N HIS A 142 -31.09 0.77 0.77
CA HIS A 142 -31.46 1.08 -0.61
C HIS A 142 -30.69 0.21 -1.61
N PHE A 143 -29.39 0.04 -1.39
CA PHE A 143 -28.55 -0.85 -2.18
C PHE A 143 -29.07 -2.29 -2.17
N GLU A 144 -29.30 -2.88 -0.99
CA GLU A 144 -29.75 -4.27 -0.83
C GLU A 144 -31.11 -4.50 -1.48
N GLN A 145 -32.07 -3.59 -1.28
CA GLN A 145 -33.38 -3.67 -1.92
C GLN A 145 -33.27 -3.71 -3.45
N ARG A 146 -32.51 -2.78 -4.03
CA ARG A 146 -32.30 -2.70 -5.48
C ARG A 146 -31.54 -3.93 -6.00
N PHE A 147 -30.56 -4.42 -5.25
CA PHE A 147 -29.77 -5.61 -5.58
C PHE A 147 -30.65 -6.86 -5.66
N PHE A 148 -31.42 -7.15 -4.60
CA PHE A 148 -32.30 -8.32 -4.57
C PHE A 148 -33.44 -8.21 -5.56
N PHE A 149 -34.06 -7.03 -5.73
CA PHE A 149 -35.10 -6.83 -6.72
C PHE A 149 -34.60 -7.16 -8.14
N LYS A 150 -33.41 -6.68 -8.51
CA LYS A 150 -32.78 -7.00 -9.79
C LYS A 150 -32.51 -8.49 -9.95
N ARG A 151 -32.05 -9.17 -8.90
CA ARG A 151 -31.79 -10.62 -8.93
C ARG A 151 -33.06 -11.45 -9.09
N ILE A 152 -34.16 -11.05 -8.44
CA ILE A 152 -35.47 -11.70 -8.57
C ILE A 152 -35.99 -11.54 -10.00
N GLN A 153 -35.93 -10.33 -10.57
CA GLN A 153 -36.33 -10.07 -11.96
C GLN A 153 -35.55 -10.93 -12.96
N GLN A 154 -34.24 -11.10 -12.71
CA GLN A 154 -33.36 -11.94 -13.53
C GLN A 154 -33.52 -13.44 -13.26
N ARG A 155 -34.46 -13.86 -12.39
CA ARG A 155 -34.65 -15.26 -11.96
C ARG A 155 -33.37 -15.91 -11.40
N ARG A 156 -32.49 -15.10 -10.80
CA ARG A 156 -31.23 -15.54 -10.15
C ARG A 156 -31.40 -15.87 -8.66
N VAL A 157 -32.61 -15.67 -8.12
CA VAL A 157 -33.03 -16.01 -6.76
C VAL A 157 -34.46 -16.52 -6.87
N ASP A 158 -34.70 -17.72 -6.38
CA ASP A 158 -36.06 -18.23 -6.20
C ASP A 158 -36.63 -17.75 -4.86
N VAL A 159 -37.77 -17.08 -4.93
CA VAL A 159 -38.49 -16.54 -3.75
C VAL A 159 -39.62 -17.44 -3.29
N GLY A 160 -39.89 -18.55 -3.99
CA GLY A 160 -40.94 -19.52 -3.65
C GLY A 160 -40.87 -20.00 -2.19
N PRO A 161 -39.73 -20.59 -1.75
CA PRO A 161 -39.58 -21.09 -0.38
C PRO A 161 -39.77 -19.99 0.68
N ALA A 162 -39.25 -18.78 0.42
CA ALA A 162 -39.40 -17.65 1.33
C ALA A 162 -40.87 -17.21 1.47
N ARG A 163 -41.63 -17.23 0.36
CA ARG A 163 -43.07 -16.91 0.37
C ARG A 163 -43.89 -17.97 1.08
N GLU A 164 -43.56 -19.24 0.90
CA GLU A 164 -44.23 -20.35 1.60
C GLU A 164 -43.99 -20.27 3.11
N TRP A 165 -42.74 -20.07 3.52
CA TRP A 165 -42.37 -19.86 4.92
C TRP A 165 -43.11 -18.67 5.54
N TYR A 166 -43.15 -17.53 4.84
CA TYR A 166 -43.83 -16.33 5.34
C TYR A 166 -45.34 -16.55 5.54
N ARG A 167 -46.00 -17.22 4.57
CA ARG A 167 -47.42 -17.57 4.67
C ARG A 167 -47.71 -18.54 5.82
N ASP A 168 -46.83 -19.50 6.06
CA ASP A 168 -46.98 -20.44 7.18
C ASP A 168 -46.81 -19.72 8.53
N ALA A 169 -45.82 -18.83 8.65
CA ALA A 169 -45.63 -18.01 9.84
C ALA A 169 -46.84 -17.11 10.12
N GLU A 170 -47.36 -16.41 9.11
CA GLU A 170 -48.56 -15.57 9.24
C GLU A 170 -49.75 -16.35 9.80
N ARG A 171 -50.04 -17.55 9.27
CA ARG A 171 -51.14 -18.40 9.78
C ARG A 171 -50.94 -18.82 11.23
N ARG A 172 -49.69 -19.11 11.65
CA ARG A 172 -49.38 -19.55 13.02
C ARG A 172 -49.53 -18.43 14.04
N TYR A 173 -49.29 -17.18 13.66
CA TYR A 173 -49.23 -16.03 14.58
C TYR A 173 -50.36 -15.01 14.41
N ALA A 174 -51.21 -15.16 13.39
CA ALA A 174 -52.36 -14.26 13.14
C ALA A 174 -53.38 -14.20 14.29
N GLY A 175 -53.40 -15.19 15.20
CA GLY A 175 -54.31 -15.25 16.35
C GLY A 175 -53.78 -14.66 17.67
N THR A 176 -52.52 -14.21 17.74
CA THR A 176 -51.88 -13.86 19.03
C THR A 176 -51.88 -12.35 19.34
N ILE A 177 -52.43 -11.51 18.45
CA ILE A 177 -52.58 -10.07 18.70
C ILE A 177 -54.03 -9.82 19.15
N SER A 178 -54.30 -10.02 20.44
CA SER A 178 -55.43 -9.34 21.10
C SER A 178 -54.93 -7.95 21.51
N PRO A 179 -55.60 -6.85 21.14
CA PRO A 179 -55.28 -5.55 21.72
C PRO A 179 -55.59 -5.61 23.21
N ALA A 180 -54.60 -5.35 24.06
CA ALA A 180 -54.84 -5.07 25.46
C ALA A 180 -55.67 -3.78 25.55
N ALA A 181 -56.90 -3.90 26.01
CA ALA A 181 -57.77 -2.80 26.42
C ALA A 181 -57.38 -2.31 27.82
#